data_AF-A0A1G4K3R0-F1
#
_entry.id   AF-A0A1G4K3R0-F1
#
_cell.length_a   1.000
_cell.length_b   1.000
_cell.length_c   1.000
_cell.angle_alpha   90.00
_cell.angle_beta   90.00
_cell.angle_gamma   90.00
#
_symmetry.space_group_name_H-M   'P 1'
#
loop_
_entity.id
_entity.type
_entity.pdbx_description
1 polymer ?
#
loop_
_entity_poly.entity_id
_entity_poly.type
_entity_poly.pdbx_seq_one_letter_code
_entity_poly.pdbx_strand_id
1 'polypeptide(L)'
;MLYCSLISLLAGGAVAADSYNNLHNHEHAKLMGKEVQGKQVSHLFRRDGTCSFPNHDGMVAVQSDSKNAGWAMSWDQACSYGSWCPYACSPGQLAGQWDPEVTSYTYPGSQYGGLYCDENGNLQKPISQNDYCYDGKGTVKAKNNAGSDVPFCQTVLPGNEEMLIPTLVDSGSEETLAVPGTEYWAKTAAHYYINAPGTSVADGCKWGSLDNPRGNWAPYVAGANMDDSQNTYVKIGWNPIYLEDSCPFKNTKPSFGVKITCDDESQCVGLPCSIDPSQQNVNEVSGQGSAGAGGAQFCVVTARNGAKVNIEVFETSSGNAKRDVPHHAHNKRGQRTVISTMTV
;
A
#
# COMPACT_ATOMS: atom_id res chain seq x y z
N MET A 1 -7.63 -18.62 34.04
CA MET A 1 -6.95 -19.58 33.13
C MET A 1 -7.92 -19.91 32.01
N LEU A 2 -7.68 -19.41 30.80
CA LEU A 2 -7.97 -20.12 29.55
C LEU A 2 -7.37 -19.32 28.38
N TYR A 3 -6.37 -19.97 27.76
CA TYR A 3 -5.65 -19.77 26.50
C TYR A 3 -5.89 -18.53 25.65
N CYS A 4 -4.84 -17.71 25.56
CA CYS A 4 -4.58 -16.75 24.50
C CYS A 4 -3.74 -17.46 23.42
N SER A 5 -4.33 -17.74 22.25
CA SER A 5 -3.63 -18.41 21.15
C SER A 5 -2.88 -17.39 20.31
N LEU A 6 -1.57 -17.29 20.52
CA LEU A 6 -0.63 -16.73 19.56
C LEU A 6 -0.55 -17.66 18.35
N ILE A 7 -0.86 -17.15 17.15
CA ILE A 7 -0.57 -17.84 15.90
C ILE A 7 0.72 -17.24 15.35
N SER A 8 1.81 -18.00 15.51
CA SER A 8 3.09 -17.79 14.85
C SER A 8 2.98 -18.28 13.40
N LEU A 9 3.14 -17.40 12.41
CA LEU A 9 3.29 -17.80 11.01
C LEU A 9 4.75 -18.19 10.73
N LEU A 10 4.96 -19.44 10.31
CA LEU A 10 6.20 -19.95 9.76
C LEU A 10 6.32 -19.56 8.28
N ALA A 11 7.45 -18.98 7.91
CA ALA A 11 7.87 -18.73 6.54
C ALA A 11 8.30 -20.05 5.87
N GLY A 12 7.71 -20.36 4.73
CA GLY A 12 8.18 -21.40 3.80
C GLY A 12 8.69 -20.72 2.53
N GLY A 13 9.93 -21.03 2.14
CA GLY A 13 10.65 -20.39 1.04
C GLY A 13 10.05 -20.61 -0.34
N ALA A 14 10.31 -19.65 -1.23
CA ALA A 14 9.88 -19.61 -2.60
C ALA A 14 10.55 -20.69 -3.48
N VAL A 15 9.75 -21.28 -4.37
CA VAL A 15 10.18 -21.75 -5.68
C VAL A 15 9.23 -21.16 -6.71
N ALA A 16 9.78 -20.47 -7.70
CA ALA A 16 9.04 -19.87 -8.80
C ALA A 16 8.23 -20.94 -9.56
N ALA A 17 6.96 -20.66 -9.82
CA ALA A 17 6.16 -21.38 -10.80
C ALA A 17 5.17 -20.41 -11.46
N ASP A 18 5.28 -20.33 -12.79
CA ASP A 18 4.43 -19.61 -13.72
C ASP A 18 2.92 -19.80 -13.48
N SER A 19 2.17 -18.69 -13.62
CA SER A 19 0.78 -18.59 -14.10
C SER A 19 -0.12 -19.84 -13.96
N TYR A 20 -0.78 -19.99 -12.80
CA TYR A 20 -1.82 -21.02 -12.53
C TYR A 20 -3.22 -20.41 -12.31
N ASN A 21 -3.53 -19.27 -12.94
CA ASN A 21 -4.75 -18.49 -12.68
C ASN A 21 -6.02 -18.89 -13.45
N ASN A 22 -6.12 -20.10 -14.01
CA ASN A 22 -7.26 -20.45 -14.89
C ASN A 22 -8.00 -21.76 -14.58
N LEU A 23 -7.68 -22.49 -13.50
CA LEU A 23 -8.21 -23.86 -13.35
C LEU A 23 -9.63 -23.98 -12.74
N HIS A 24 -10.10 -23.04 -11.92
CA HIS A 24 -11.31 -23.28 -11.12
C HIS A 24 -12.65 -22.88 -11.76
N ASN A 25 -12.66 -22.09 -12.85
CA ASN A 25 -13.89 -21.82 -13.60
C ASN A 25 -14.22 -22.91 -14.65
N HIS A 26 -13.32 -23.88 -14.87
CA HIS A 26 -13.46 -24.92 -15.89
C HIS A 26 -14.39 -26.07 -15.47
N GLU A 27 -14.49 -26.38 -14.17
CA GLU A 27 -15.31 -27.53 -13.69
C GLU A 27 -16.81 -27.25 -13.77
N HIS A 28 -17.24 -26.01 -13.49
CA HIS A 28 -18.66 -25.66 -13.50
C HIS A 28 -19.26 -25.55 -14.91
N ALA A 29 -18.45 -25.15 -15.90
CA ALA A 29 -18.84 -25.10 -17.32
C ALA A 29 -18.84 -26.49 -17.98
N LYS A 30 -17.98 -27.41 -17.53
CA LYS A 30 -17.97 -28.83 -17.97
C LYS A 30 -19.31 -29.53 -17.70
N LEU A 31 -19.99 -29.17 -16.61
CA LEU A 31 -21.26 -29.76 -16.21
C LEU A 31 -22.43 -29.45 -17.15
N MET A 32 -22.35 -28.41 -18.00
CA MET A 32 -23.43 -28.03 -18.93
C MET A 32 -23.26 -28.54 -20.38
N GLY A 33 -22.18 -29.30 -20.66
CA GLY A 33 -22.11 -30.34 -21.69
C GLY A 33 -22.72 -30.06 -23.07
N LYS A 34 -22.33 -28.98 -23.76
CA LYS A 34 -22.54 -28.88 -25.21
C LYS A 34 -21.21 -28.73 -25.96
N GLU A 35 -20.95 -29.67 -26.86
CA GLU A 35 -19.78 -29.72 -27.73
C GLU A 35 -20.20 -29.52 -29.19
N VAL A 36 -19.40 -28.77 -29.96
CA VAL A 36 -19.53 -28.68 -31.42
C VAL A 36 -18.13 -28.94 -32.01
N GLN A 37 -18.02 -29.92 -32.91
CA GLN A 37 -16.76 -30.35 -33.54
C GLN A 37 -15.63 -30.68 -32.54
N GLY A 38 -15.95 -31.34 -31.42
CA GLY A 38 -14.95 -31.80 -30.45
C GLY A 38 -14.25 -30.68 -29.66
N LYS A 39 -14.77 -29.44 -29.72
CA LYS A 39 -14.38 -28.34 -28.83
C LYS A 39 -15.57 -27.92 -27.97
N GLN A 40 -15.32 -27.64 -26.69
CA GLN A 40 -16.34 -27.05 -25.82
C GLN A 40 -16.76 -25.68 -26.35
N VAL A 41 -18.07 -25.45 -26.43
CA VAL A 41 -18.65 -24.21 -27.00
C VAL A 41 -18.26 -22.97 -26.19
N SER A 42 -17.94 -23.13 -24.90
CA SER A 42 -17.44 -22.06 -24.02
C SER A 42 -16.14 -21.41 -24.49
N HIS A 43 -15.26 -22.16 -25.17
CA HIS A 43 -13.97 -21.66 -25.65
C HIS A 43 -14.06 -20.87 -26.96
N LEU A 44 -15.19 -20.94 -27.67
CA LEU A 44 -15.36 -20.31 -28.99
C LEU A 44 -15.94 -18.89 -28.93
N PHE A 45 -16.40 -18.44 -27.75
CA PHE A 45 -17.10 -17.15 -27.59
C PHE A 45 -16.60 -16.26 -26.45
N ARG A 46 -15.57 -16.65 -25.69
CA ARG A 46 -14.95 -15.73 -24.74
C ARG A 46 -14.31 -14.60 -25.53
N ARG A 47 -14.87 -13.40 -25.41
CA ARG A 47 -14.24 -12.19 -25.92
C ARG A 47 -13.05 -11.91 -25.02
N ASP A 48 -11.85 -11.93 -25.57
CA ASP A 48 -10.71 -11.34 -24.87
C ASP A 48 -10.96 -9.84 -24.74
N GLY A 49 -10.85 -9.30 -23.53
CA GLY A 49 -11.14 -7.90 -23.25
C GLY A 49 -10.81 -7.51 -21.81
N THR A 50 -10.85 -6.21 -21.54
CA THR A 50 -10.52 -5.61 -20.24
C THR A 50 -11.58 -4.60 -19.82
N CYS A 51 -11.84 -4.46 -18.52
CA CYS A 51 -12.63 -3.36 -17.99
C CYS A 51 -11.76 -2.11 -17.80
N SER A 52 -12.30 -0.96 -18.21
CA SER A 52 -11.64 0.34 -18.01
C SER A 52 -11.76 0.79 -16.57
N PHE A 53 -10.70 1.39 -16.03
CA PHE A 53 -10.74 1.97 -14.69
C PHE A 53 -11.75 3.14 -14.64
N PRO A 54 -12.74 3.10 -13.72
CA PRO A 54 -13.83 4.08 -13.70
C PRO A 54 -13.41 5.50 -13.29
N ASN A 55 -12.42 5.65 -12.39
CA ASN A 55 -11.94 6.92 -11.84
C ASN A 55 -13.07 7.88 -11.37
N HIS A 56 -14.02 7.37 -10.59
CA HIS A 56 -15.11 8.13 -9.98
C HIS A 56 -15.37 7.65 -8.53
N ASP A 57 -16.29 8.32 -7.82
CA ASP A 57 -16.73 7.93 -6.46
C ASP A 57 -15.58 7.70 -5.47
N GLY A 58 -14.59 8.59 -5.49
CA GLY A 58 -13.43 8.56 -4.59
C GLY A 58 -12.31 7.60 -4.98
N MET A 59 -12.52 6.79 -6.04
CA MET A 59 -11.47 5.92 -6.59
C MET A 59 -10.38 6.77 -7.25
N VAL A 60 -9.13 6.42 -6.98
CA VAL A 60 -7.96 7.10 -7.55
C VAL A 60 -7.14 6.13 -8.39
N ALA A 61 -6.65 6.61 -9.53
CA ALA A 61 -5.83 5.80 -10.41
C ALA A 61 -4.44 5.54 -9.80
N VAL A 62 -4.00 4.28 -9.82
CA VAL A 62 -2.61 3.92 -9.56
C VAL A 62 -1.93 3.64 -10.90
N GLN A 63 -0.86 4.38 -11.22
CA GLN A 63 -0.04 4.16 -12.42
C GLN A 63 -0.86 3.93 -13.71
N SER A 64 -1.26 5.01 -14.38
CA SER A 64 -2.13 4.95 -15.56
C SER A 64 -1.46 4.49 -16.84
N ASP A 65 -0.13 4.55 -16.91
CA ASP A 65 0.61 4.47 -18.18
C ASP A 65 1.03 3.03 -18.56
N SER A 66 0.66 2.05 -17.72
CA SER A 66 1.01 0.63 -17.88
C SER A 66 -0.26 -0.23 -18.10
N LYS A 67 -0.13 -1.56 -18.16
CA LYS A 67 -1.25 -2.48 -18.47
C LYS A 67 -2.36 -2.47 -17.41
N ASN A 68 -2.01 -2.11 -16.17
CA ASN A 68 -2.98 -1.94 -15.08
C ASN A 68 -3.87 -0.71 -15.28
N ALA A 69 -3.49 0.26 -16.12
CA ALA A 69 -4.35 1.35 -16.59
C ALA A 69 -5.14 2.08 -15.47
N GLY A 70 -4.52 2.27 -14.30
CA GLY A 70 -5.14 2.93 -13.14
C GLY A 70 -5.67 1.98 -12.06
N TRP A 71 -5.83 0.68 -12.34
CA TRP A 71 -6.17 -0.32 -11.33
C TRP A 71 -5.01 -0.51 -10.34
N ALA A 72 -5.33 -0.84 -9.09
CA ALA A 72 -4.36 -1.16 -8.05
C ALA A 72 -3.87 -2.61 -8.23
N MET A 73 -3.24 -2.87 -9.37
CA MET A 73 -2.75 -4.17 -9.83
C MET A 73 -1.32 -4.00 -10.32
N SER A 74 -0.57 -5.10 -10.40
CA SER A 74 0.80 -5.09 -10.93
C SER A 74 0.84 -4.39 -12.29
N TRP A 75 1.87 -3.60 -12.57
CA TRP A 75 1.96 -2.75 -13.77
C TRP A 75 1.77 -3.52 -15.09
N ASP A 76 2.06 -4.81 -15.13
CA ASP A 76 1.92 -5.70 -16.28
C ASP A 76 0.62 -6.53 -16.29
N GLN A 77 -0.24 -6.36 -15.29
CA GLN A 77 -1.52 -7.03 -15.13
C GLN A 77 -2.66 -6.13 -15.64
N ALA A 78 -3.61 -6.70 -16.38
CA ALA A 78 -4.82 -6.02 -16.80
C ALA A 78 -6.04 -6.50 -15.99
N CYS A 79 -7.03 -5.63 -15.82
CA CYS A 79 -8.37 -6.00 -15.34
C CYS A 79 -9.15 -6.69 -16.46
N SER A 80 -8.82 -7.96 -16.70
CA SER A 80 -9.42 -8.77 -17.78
C SER A 80 -10.84 -9.20 -17.46
N TYR A 81 -11.61 -9.57 -18.47
CA TYR A 81 -12.93 -10.18 -18.29
C TYR A 81 -12.83 -11.44 -17.42
N GLY A 82 -13.79 -11.61 -16.53
CA GLY A 82 -13.85 -12.70 -15.55
C GLY A 82 -12.91 -12.55 -14.36
N SER A 83 -12.32 -11.37 -14.12
CA SER A 83 -11.32 -11.15 -13.06
C SER A 83 -11.74 -10.11 -12.02
N TRP A 84 -11.11 -10.22 -10.85
CA TRP A 84 -11.19 -9.23 -9.77
C TRP A 84 -10.20 -8.09 -10.02
N CYS A 85 -10.67 -6.86 -9.82
CA CYS A 85 -9.94 -5.65 -10.15
C CYS A 85 -9.90 -4.71 -8.93
N PRO A 86 -8.86 -4.87 -8.09
CA PRO A 86 -8.62 -3.97 -6.97
C PRO A 86 -8.37 -2.53 -7.43
N TYR A 87 -8.81 -1.57 -6.63
CA TYR A 87 -8.63 -0.14 -6.88
C TYR A 87 -8.15 0.57 -5.62
N ALA A 88 -7.63 1.78 -5.80
CA ALA A 88 -7.19 2.64 -4.71
C ALA A 88 -8.26 3.68 -4.36
N CYS A 89 -8.23 4.13 -3.11
CA CYS A 89 -9.00 5.27 -2.62
C CYS A 89 -8.05 6.39 -2.19
N SER A 90 -8.60 7.59 -1.94
CA SER A 90 -7.81 8.73 -1.45
C SER A 90 -7.14 8.42 -0.10
N PRO A 91 -6.05 9.14 0.26
CA PRO A 91 -5.41 8.98 1.58
C PRO A 91 -6.41 8.97 2.73
N GLY A 92 -6.23 8.05 3.68
CA GLY A 92 -7.13 7.85 4.81
C GLY A 92 -8.34 6.94 4.54
N GLN A 93 -8.62 6.60 3.28
CA GLN A 93 -9.78 5.80 2.88
C GLN A 93 -9.41 4.34 2.54
N LEU A 94 -10.39 3.46 2.62
CA LEU A 94 -10.30 2.04 2.30
C LEU A 94 -11.25 1.69 1.15
N ALA A 95 -10.87 0.69 0.35
CA ALA A 95 -11.77 0.12 -0.65
C ALA A 95 -12.92 -0.64 0.04
N GLY A 96 -14.16 -0.34 -0.34
CA GLY A 96 -15.37 -0.94 0.22
C GLY A 96 -15.90 -2.16 -0.53
N GLN A 97 -15.19 -2.63 -1.55
CA GLN A 97 -15.64 -3.71 -2.45
C GLN A 97 -14.62 -4.85 -2.50
N TRP A 98 -15.12 -6.07 -2.45
CA TRP A 98 -14.39 -7.35 -2.53
C TRP A 98 -15.42 -8.48 -2.67
N ASP A 99 -14.97 -9.73 -2.80
CA ASP A 99 -15.85 -10.91 -2.77
C ASP A 99 -16.44 -11.15 -1.36
N PRO A 100 -17.75 -10.93 -1.12
CA PRO A 100 -18.34 -11.08 0.20
C PRO A 100 -18.32 -12.54 0.70
N GLU A 101 -18.12 -13.53 -0.17
CA GLU A 101 -18.00 -14.94 0.23
C GLU A 101 -16.60 -15.25 0.81
N VAL A 102 -15.59 -14.42 0.52
CA VAL A 102 -14.24 -14.56 1.06
C VAL A 102 -14.14 -13.87 2.42
N THR A 103 -14.10 -14.69 3.48
CA THR A 103 -14.04 -14.21 4.88
C THR A 103 -12.72 -14.52 5.59
N SER A 104 -11.76 -15.15 4.90
CA SER A 104 -10.46 -15.50 5.44
C SER A 104 -9.32 -15.05 4.53
N TYR A 105 -8.15 -14.86 5.15
CA TYR A 105 -6.91 -14.61 4.44
C TYR A 105 -6.37 -15.93 3.85
N THR A 106 -6.94 -16.39 2.75
CA THR A 106 -6.58 -17.66 2.12
C THR A 106 -6.56 -17.51 0.61
N TYR A 107 -5.45 -17.90 -0.01
CA TYR A 107 -5.32 -17.92 -1.46
C TYR A 107 -6.24 -19.00 -2.07
N PRO A 108 -6.90 -18.75 -3.22
CA PRO A 108 -6.85 -17.51 -4.02
C PRO A 108 -7.79 -16.40 -3.54
N GLY A 109 -8.73 -16.69 -2.63
CA GLY A 109 -9.74 -15.74 -2.17
C GLY A 109 -9.17 -14.41 -1.66
N SER A 110 -8.00 -14.41 -1.02
CA SER A 110 -7.33 -13.20 -0.56
C SER A 110 -7.00 -12.19 -1.66
N GLN A 111 -7.04 -12.59 -2.93
CA GLN A 111 -6.83 -11.71 -4.08
C GLN A 111 -8.13 -11.11 -4.65
N TYR A 112 -9.30 -11.51 -4.13
CA TYR A 112 -10.60 -11.15 -4.71
C TYR A 112 -11.11 -9.81 -4.17
N GLY A 113 -10.32 -8.76 -4.41
CA GLY A 113 -10.63 -7.38 -4.00
C GLY A 113 -11.16 -6.51 -5.12
N GLY A 114 -11.80 -5.42 -4.74
CA GLY A 114 -12.31 -4.39 -5.64
C GLY A 114 -13.57 -4.81 -6.39
N LEU A 115 -13.62 -4.46 -7.67
CA LEU A 115 -14.77 -4.75 -8.55
C LEU A 115 -14.55 -6.03 -9.32
N TYR A 116 -15.64 -6.69 -9.71
CA TYR A 116 -15.55 -7.85 -10.58
C TYR A 116 -15.84 -7.44 -12.03
N CYS A 117 -14.87 -7.63 -12.93
CA CYS A 117 -15.08 -7.43 -14.36
C CYS A 117 -15.72 -8.69 -14.94
N ASP A 118 -17.00 -8.64 -15.30
CA ASP A 118 -17.70 -9.82 -15.81
C ASP A 118 -17.21 -10.24 -17.21
N GLU A 119 -17.68 -11.40 -17.68
CA GLU A 119 -17.32 -11.98 -18.98
C GLU A 119 -17.73 -11.12 -20.19
N ASN A 120 -18.58 -10.11 -19.98
CA ASN A 120 -19.05 -9.18 -20.99
C ASN A 120 -18.36 -7.80 -20.90
N GLY A 121 -17.47 -7.61 -19.93
CA GLY A 121 -16.78 -6.35 -19.69
C GLY A 121 -17.57 -5.32 -18.90
N ASN A 122 -18.58 -5.74 -18.12
CA ASN A 122 -19.24 -4.85 -17.17
C ASN A 122 -18.62 -5.00 -15.78
N LEU A 123 -18.38 -3.86 -15.12
CA LEU A 123 -17.95 -3.82 -13.74
C LEU A 123 -19.12 -4.09 -12.80
N GLN A 124 -18.97 -5.08 -11.95
CA GLN A 124 -19.92 -5.44 -10.91
C GLN A 124 -19.42 -4.90 -9.57
N LYS A 125 -20.33 -4.24 -8.84
CA LYS A 125 -20.15 -3.80 -7.45
C LYS A 125 -20.65 -4.93 -6.53
N PRO A 126 -19.78 -5.77 -5.94
CA PRO A 126 -20.22 -6.98 -5.25
C PRO A 126 -20.99 -6.69 -3.96
N ILE A 127 -20.66 -5.60 -3.27
CA ILE A 127 -21.22 -5.25 -1.97
C ILE A 127 -22.09 -4.01 -2.12
N SER A 128 -23.36 -4.24 -2.45
CA SER A 128 -24.33 -3.20 -2.79
C SER A 128 -24.46 -2.09 -1.73
N GLN A 129 -24.38 -2.47 -0.46
CA GLN A 129 -24.55 -1.61 0.72
C GLN A 129 -23.32 -0.79 1.09
N ASN A 130 -22.14 -1.13 0.55
CA ASN A 130 -20.91 -0.38 0.84
C ASN A 130 -20.68 0.68 -0.23
N ASP A 131 -20.06 1.80 0.12
CA ASP A 131 -19.52 2.72 -0.88
C ASP A 131 -18.30 2.09 -1.59
N TYR A 132 -17.83 2.70 -2.69
CA TYR A 132 -16.58 2.28 -3.32
C TYR A 132 -15.39 2.62 -2.41
N CYS A 133 -15.36 3.84 -1.89
CA CYS A 133 -14.35 4.29 -0.95
C CYS A 133 -15.03 4.80 0.32
N TYR A 134 -14.51 4.41 1.48
CA TYR A 134 -15.01 4.88 2.77
C TYR A 134 -13.85 5.23 3.71
N ASP A 135 -14.09 6.14 4.63
CA ASP A 135 -13.05 6.60 5.55
C ASP A 135 -12.62 5.47 6.51
N GLY A 136 -11.31 5.30 6.67
CA GLY A 136 -10.77 4.52 7.77
C GLY A 136 -11.05 5.18 9.12
N LYS A 137 -10.54 4.60 10.20
CA LYS A 137 -10.80 5.11 11.56
C LYS A 137 -10.18 6.48 11.87
N GLY A 138 -9.30 6.98 11.00
CA GLY A 138 -8.69 8.30 11.13
C GLY A 138 -7.83 8.46 12.38
N THR A 139 -7.28 7.37 12.93
CA THR A 139 -6.53 7.36 14.21
C THR A 139 -5.02 7.47 14.03
N VAL A 140 -4.52 7.32 12.80
CA VAL A 140 -3.09 7.37 12.49
C VAL A 140 -2.83 8.41 11.41
N LYS A 141 -1.85 9.27 11.65
CA LYS A 141 -1.28 10.17 10.63
C LYS A 141 0.16 9.80 10.33
N ALA A 142 0.58 10.00 9.09
CA ALA A 142 1.99 10.07 8.74
C ALA A 142 2.42 11.54 8.78
N LYS A 143 3.52 11.84 9.48
CA LYS A 143 4.02 13.20 9.66
C LYS A 143 5.45 13.29 9.15
N ASN A 144 5.72 14.25 8.27
CA ASN A 144 6.99 14.33 7.58
C ASN A 144 7.84 15.51 8.08
N ASN A 145 8.84 15.20 8.89
CA ASN A 145 9.85 16.16 9.35
C ASN A 145 11.21 15.95 8.64
N ALA A 146 11.21 15.28 7.49
CA ALA A 146 12.42 14.83 6.79
C ALA A 146 12.82 15.72 5.59
N GLY A 147 12.26 16.92 5.47
CA GLY A 147 12.74 17.96 4.54
C GLY A 147 12.52 17.72 3.04
N SER A 148 11.88 16.61 2.66
CA SER A 148 11.44 16.30 1.29
C SER A 148 10.25 15.35 1.34
N ASP A 149 9.43 15.31 0.30
CA ASP A 149 8.19 14.53 0.29
C ASP A 149 8.45 13.03 0.49
N VAL A 150 7.56 12.35 1.21
CA VAL A 150 7.70 10.94 1.56
C VAL A 150 6.46 10.17 1.13
N PRO A 151 6.57 9.19 0.21
CA PRO A 151 5.46 8.32 -0.13
C PRO A 151 5.36 7.12 0.83
N PHE A 152 4.21 7.03 1.50
CA PHE A 152 3.73 5.85 2.20
C PHE A 152 2.88 5.04 1.22
N CYS A 153 3.30 3.83 0.91
CA CYS A 153 2.64 3.00 -0.10
C CYS A 153 1.92 1.84 0.57
N GLN A 154 0.59 1.91 0.62
CA GLN A 154 -0.26 0.87 1.19
C GLN A 154 -0.29 -0.36 0.27
N THR A 155 -0.26 -1.55 0.86
CA THR A 155 -0.46 -2.81 0.14
C THR A 155 -1.91 -2.98 -0.29
N VAL A 156 -2.12 -3.50 -1.50
CA VAL A 156 -3.45 -3.82 -2.00
C VAL A 156 -3.96 -5.10 -1.34
N LEU A 157 -4.91 -4.96 -0.43
CA LEU A 157 -5.52 -6.08 0.29
C LEU A 157 -7.02 -5.82 0.50
N PRO A 158 -7.93 -6.76 0.17
CA PRO A 158 -7.68 -7.97 -0.63
C PRO A 158 -7.14 -7.62 -2.03
N GLY A 159 -6.20 -8.43 -2.53
CA GLY A 159 -5.48 -8.15 -3.77
C GLY A 159 -4.16 -8.91 -3.87
N ASN A 160 -3.26 -8.40 -4.71
CA ASN A 160 -1.94 -8.99 -4.96
C ASN A 160 -0.89 -8.65 -3.87
N GLU A 161 -1.26 -7.88 -2.85
CA GLU A 161 -0.41 -7.43 -1.74
C GLU A 161 0.79 -6.55 -2.14
N GLU A 162 0.83 -6.08 -3.39
CA GLU A 162 1.83 -5.10 -3.81
C GLU A 162 1.56 -3.72 -3.18
N MET A 163 2.63 -2.96 -2.95
CA MET A 163 2.60 -1.63 -2.32
C MET A 163 2.27 -0.53 -3.33
N LEU A 164 1.02 -0.50 -3.77
CA LEU A 164 0.60 0.29 -4.92
C LEU A 164 -0.19 1.55 -4.56
N ILE A 165 -0.89 1.58 -3.42
CA ILE A 165 -1.83 2.65 -3.07
C ILE A 165 -1.06 3.78 -2.37
N PRO A 166 -0.93 4.98 -2.98
CA PRO A 166 -0.04 6.01 -2.45
C PRO A 166 -0.72 6.93 -1.43
N THR A 167 0.02 7.29 -0.38
CA THR A 167 -0.19 8.50 0.42
C THR A 167 1.11 9.31 0.40
N LEU A 168 1.11 10.41 -0.34
CA LEU A 168 2.27 11.32 -0.40
C LEU A 168 2.17 12.33 0.74
N VAL A 169 3.20 12.38 1.59
CA VAL A 169 3.28 13.34 2.69
C VAL A 169 4.30 14.40 2.34
N ASP A 170 3.84 15.60 2.02
CA ASP A 170 4.70 16.72 1.67
C ASP A 170 5.68 17.08 2.81
N SER A 171 6.81 17.69 2.45
CA SER A 171 7.78 18.17 3.44
C SER A 171 7.15 19.12 4.47
N GLY A 172 7.22 18.76 5.75
CA GLY A 172 6.70 19.58 6.85
C GLY A 172 5.19 19.47 7.06
N SER A 173 4.51 18.55 6.38
CA SER A 173 3.08 18.30 6.53
C SER A 173 2.78 16.96 7.20
N GLU A 174 1.48 16.66 7.31
CA GLU A 174 0.97 15.38 7.77
C GLU A 174 -0.24 14.96 6.93
N GLU A 175 -0.41 13.65 6.75
CA GLU A 175 -1.55 13.07 6.04
C GLU A 175 -2.17 11.94 6.86
N THR A 176 -3.47 11.74 6.72
CA THR A 176 -4.17 10.62 7.38
C THR A 176 -3.87 9.31 6.67
N LEU A 177 -3.47 8.29 7.43
CA LEU A 177 -3.33 6.93 6.91
C LEU A 177 -4.65 6.17 7.05
N ALA A 178 -4.95 5.31 6.09
CA ALA A 178 -6.10 4.42 6.18
C ALA A 178 -5.89 3.39 7.31
N VAL A 179 -6.83 3.34 8.24
CA VAL A 179 -6.81 2.40 9.37
C VAL A 179 -8.09 1.59 9.33
N PRO A 180 -8.03 0.28 9.02
CA PRO A 180 -9.18 -0.60 9.08
C PRO A 180 -9.69 -0.83 10.50
N GLY A 181 -11.01 -0.95 10.63
CA GLY A 181 -11.63 -1.58 11.80
C GLY A 181 -11.90 -3.06 11.58
N THR A 182 -12.59 -3.67 12.54
CA THR A 182 -13.01 -5.08 12.48
C THR A 182 -14.05 -5.35 11.40
N GLU A 183 -14.71 -4.32 10.87
CA GLU A 183 -15.66 -4.42 9.76
C GLU A 183 -14.97 -4.63 8.40
N TYR A 184 -13.66 -4.37 8.31
CA TYR A 184 -12.94 -4.52 7.06
C TYR A 184 -12.71 -5.99 6.71
N TRP A 185 -12.44 -6.24 5.43
CA TRP A 185 -12.24 -7.58 4.87
C TRP A 185 -11.32 -8.45 5.74
N ALA A 186 -11.83 -9.61 6.13
CA ALA A 186 -11.17 -10.60 7.00
C ALA A 186 -10.57 -10.02 8.30
N LYS A 187 -11.09 -8.89 8.80
CA LYS A 187 -10.60 -8.16 9.99
C LYS A 187 -9.12 -7.81 9.91
N THR A 188 -8.63 -7.56 8.70
CA THR A 188 -7.22 -7.32 8.42
C THR A 188 -6.76 -5.92 8.82
N ALA A 189 -5.44 -5.73 8.84
CA ALA A 189 -4.81 -4.44 9.05
C ALA A 189 -4.36 -3.83 7.72
N ALA A 190 -4.21 -2.51 7.69
CA ALA A 190 -3.49 -1.87 6.60
C ALA A 190 -1.98 -2.02 6.83
N HIS A 191 -1.23 -2.20 5.74
CA HIS A 191 0.22 -2.30 5.75
C HIS A 191 0.81 -1.31 4.75
N TYR A 192 1.92 -0.67 5.12
CA TYR A 192 2.54 0.41 4.35
C TYR A 192 4.05 0.18 4.22
N TYR A 193 4.59 0.50 3.05
CA TYR A 193 6.02 0.67 2.83
C TYR A 193 6.36 2.16 2.91
N ILE A 194 7.38 2.51 3.69
CA ILE A 194 7.79 3.90 3.91
C ILE A 194 9.07 4.13 3.12
N ASN A 195 8.95 4.85 2.00
CA ASN A 195 10.09 5.17 1.14
C ASN A 195 10.95 6.30 1.71
N ALA A 196 12.17 6.44 1.17
CA ALA A 196 13.06 7.52 1.58
C ALA A 196 12.52 8.91 1.16
N PRO A 197 12.78 9.97 1.94
CA PRO A 197 12.47 11.35 1.57
C PRO A 197 13.03 11.71 0.19
N GLY A 198 12.22 12.38 -0.63
CA GLY A 198 12.55 12.74 -2.01
C GLY A 198 12.22 11.67 -3.05
N THR A 199 11.66 10.52 -2.64
CA THR A 199 11.14 9.50 -3.58
C THR A 199 9.80 9.95 -4.15
N SER A 200 9.62 9.91 -5.48
CA SER A 200 8.33 10.21 -6.09
C SER A 200 7.34 9.04 -5.92
N VAL A 201 6.03 9.30 -5.95
CA VAL A 201 5.00 8.23 -5.92
C VAL A 201 5.21 7.20 -7.04
N ALA A 202 5.53 7.65 -8.25
CA ALA A 202 5.75 6.77 -9.41
C ALA A 202 6.97 5.86 -9.26
N ASP A 203 7.91 6.19 -8.38
CA ASP A 203 9.09 5.39 -8.09
C ASP A 203 9.01 4.60 -6.78
N GLY A 204 8.25 5.09 -5.80
CA GLY A 204 8.13 4.50 -4.47
C GLY A 204 6.95 3.55 -4.30
N CYS A 205 5.81 3.78 -4.98
CA CYS A 205 4.62 2.95 -4.87
C CYS A 205 4.49 2.01 -6.06
N LYS A 206 5.52 1.19 -6.24
CA LYS A 206 5.64 0.14 -7.27
C LYS A 206 6.61 -0.94 -6.81
N TRP A 207 6.59 -2.09 -7.47
CA TRP A 207 7.69 -3.04 -7.36
C TRP A 207 9.00 -2.41 -7.90
N GLY A 208 10.04 -2.38 -7.06
CA GLY A 208 11.31 -1.71 -7.34
C GLY A 208 12.34 -2.58 -8.06
N SER A 209 13.38 -1.95 -8.60
CA SER A 209 14.59 -2.63 -9.07
C SER A 209 15.64 -2.71 -7.97
N LEU A 210 16.72 -3.46 -8.21
CA LEU A 210 17.87 -3.57 -7.31
C LEU A 210 18.80 -2.34 -7.37
N ASP A 211 18.41 -1.26 -8.07
CA ASP A 211 19.22 -0.05 -8.22
C ASP A 211 19.07 0.90 -7.04
N ASN A 212 17.90 0.91 -6.39
CA ASN A 212 17.59 1.81 -5.26
C ASN A 212 16.70 1.13 -4.20
N PRO A 213 16.85 1.46 -2.90
CA PRO A 213 16.04 0.90 -1.81
C PRO A 213 14.66 1.56 -1.72
N ARG A 214 13.81 1.31 -2.73
CA ARG A 214 12.46 1.89 -2.87
C ARG A 214 11.45 0.83 -3.31
N GLY A 215 10.16 1.11 -3.14
CA GLY A 215 9.11 0.13 -3.42
C GLY A 215 9.16 -1.02 -2.42
N ASN A 216 9.13 -2.25 -2.91
CA ASN A 216 9.30 -3.46 -2.10
C ASN A 216 10.66 -3.50 -1.36
N TRP A 217 11.65 -2.73 -1.80
CA TRP A 217 12.95 -2.58 -1.15
C TRP A 217 13.06 -1.37 -0.22
N ALA A 218 11.95 -0.70 0.11
CA ALA A 218 11.96 0.35 1.14
C ALA A 218 12.41 -0.24 2.49
N PRO A 219 13.19 0.49 3.31
CA PRO A 219 13.78 -0.09 4.52
C PRO A 219 12.76 -0.34 5.63
N TYR A 220 11.68 0.44 5.67
CA TYR A 220 10.72 0.42 6.76
C TYR A 220 9.32 0.11 6.27
N VAL A 221 8.58 -0.55 7.16
CA VAL A 221 7.15 -0.81 7.00
C VAL A 221 6.39 -0.33 8.22
N ALA A 222 5.13 0.03 8.00
CA ALA A 222 4.17 0.30 9.04
C ALA A 222 2.93 -0.58 8.88
N GLY A 223 2.17 -0.74 9.96
CA GLY A 223 0.84 -1.35 9.88
C GLY A 223 -0.08 -0.83 10.97
N ALA A 224 -1.38 -0.77 10.68
CA ALA A 224 -2.36 -0.29 11.63
C ALA A 224 -3.73 -0.96 11.47
N ASN A 225 -4.40 -1.17 12.60
CA ASN A 225 -5.81 -1.57 12.68
C ASN A 225 -6.43 -1.11 14.02
N MET A 226 -7.75 -1.01 14.06
CA MET A 226 -8.51 -0.69 15.27
C MET A 226 -9.44 -1.83 15.65
N ASP A 227 -9.50 -2.15 16.95
CA ASP A 227 -10.48 -3.09 17.48
C ASP A 227 -11.81 -2.43 17.89
N ASP A 228 -12.81 -3.24 18.24
CA ASP A 228 -14.13 -2.77 18.66
C ASP A 228 -14.12 -2.00 19.99
N SER A 229 -13.03 -2.12 20.76
CA SER A 229 -12.80 -1.34 21.98
C SER A 229 -12.12 0.00 21.69
N GLN A 230 -12.02 0.39 20.42
CA GLN A 230 -11.36 1.61 19.96
C GLN A 230 -9.87 1.68 20.29
N ASN A 231 -9.20 0.54 20.50
CA ASN A 231 -7.75 0.53 20.56
C ASN A 231 -7.19 0.45 19.14
N THR A 232 -6.35 1.41 18.78
CA THR A 232 -5.56 1.36 17.55
C THR A 232 -4.20 0.76 17.84
N TYR A 233 -3.84 -0.29 17.13
CA TYR A 233 -2.52 -0.92 17.18
C TYR A 233 -1.71 -0.38 16.00
N VAL A 234 -0.58 0.27 16.29
CA VAL A 234 0.29 0.86 15.27
C VAL A 234 1.66 0.22 15.38
N LYS A 235 2.12 -0.38 14.29
CA LYS A 235 3.42 -1.03 14.15
C LYS A 235 4.31 -0.17 13.24
N ILE A 236 5.57 -0.02 13.63
CA ILE A 236 6.67 0.30 12.71
C ILE A 236 7.74 -0.79 12.83
N GLY A 237 8.42 -1.09 11.74
CA GLY A 237 9.47 -2.11 11.75
C GLY A 237 10.36 -2.05 10.52
N TRP A 238 11.42 -2.84 10.56
CA TRP A 238 12.22 -3.12 9.38
C TRP A 238 11.40 -3.95 8.40
N ASN A 239 11.52 -3.63 7.12
CA ASN A 239 10.96 -4.43 6.05
C ASN A 239 11.73 -5.77 5.98
N PRO A 240 11.08 -6.94 6.12
CA PRO A 240 11.77 -8.22 6.00
C PRO A 240 12.49 -8.40 4.66
N ILE A 241 11.91 -7.91 3.55
CA ILE A 241 12.53 -7.97 2.21
C ILE A 241 13.85 -7.19 2.18
N TYR A 242 13.94 -6.08 2.93
CA TYR A 242 15.19 -5.32 3.03
C TYR A 242 16.33 -6.12 3.67
N LEU A 243 15.99 -7.10 4.51
CA LEU A 243 16.95 -7.90 5.29
C LEU A 243 17.34 -9.21 4.59
N GLU A 244 16.68 -9.58 3.51
CA GLU A 244 16.97 -10.79 2.75
C GLU A 244 18.37 -10.74 2.12
N ASP A 245 18.96 -11.93 1.90
CA ASP A 245 20.24 -12.06 1.21
C ASP A 245 20.20 -11.56 -0.25
N SER A 246 19.01 -11.57 -0.86
CA SER A 246 18.73 -11.06 -2.20
C SER A 246 18.77 -9.53 -2.27
N CYS A 247 18.62 -8.83 -1.14
CA CYS A 247 18.60 -7.38 -1.07
C CYS A 247 20.04 -6.81 -1.01
N PRO A 248 20.50 -6.06 -2.03
CA PRO A 248 21.85 -5.47 -2.03
C PRO A 248 22.01 -4.39 -0.94
N PHE A 249 20.89 -3.86 -0.43
CA PHE A 249 20.86 -2.78 0.55
C PHE A 249 20.85 -3.28 2.00
N LYS A 250 20.79 -4.59 2.24
CA LYS A 250 20.53 -5.17 3.58
C LYS A 250 21.50 -4.76 4.70
N ASN A 251 22.69 -4.28 4.36
CA ASN A 251 23.68 -3.79 5.31
C ASN A 251 23.84 -2.26 5.31
N THR A 252 23.01 -1.55 4.54
CA THR A 252 23.04 -0.09 4.39
C THR A 252 22.11 0.56 5.40
N LYS A 253 22.64 1.47 6.23
CA LYS A 253 21.82 2.29 7.12
C LYS A 253 21.06 3.35 6.30
N PRO A 254 19.73 3.45 6.43
CA PRO A 254 18.97 4.50 5.78
C PRO A 254 19.37 5.90 6.30
N SER A 255 19.23 6.92 5.47
CA SER A 255 19.49 8.33 5.82
C SER A 255 18.33 9.02 6.55
N PHE A 256 17.30 8.26 6.91
CA PHE A 256 16.10 8.75 7.59
C PHE A 256 15.65 7.70 8.62
N GLY A 257 14.96 8.14 9.66
CA GLY A 257 14.36 7.30 10.67
C GLY A 257 12.86 7.46 10.74
N VAL A 258 12.21 6.57 11.50
CA VAL A 258 10.78 6.60 11.76
C VAL A 258 10.50 6.38 13.24
N LYS A 259 9.52 7.08 13.81
CA LYS A 259 9.10 6.90 15.20
C LYS A 259 7.60 7.07 15.35
N ILE A 260 7.05 6.43 16.37
CA ILE A 260 5.67 6.65 16.77
C ILE A 260 5.62 7.71 17.87
N THR A 261 4.74 8.70 17.70
CA THR A 261 4.37 9.68 18.74
C THR A 261 2.85 9.65 18.95
N CYS A 262 2.40 10.11 20.12
CA CYS A 262 0.98 10.21 20.44
C CYS A 262 0.62 11.63 20.82
N ASP A 263 -0.56 12.08 20.42
CA ASP A 263 -1.07 13.41 20.81
C ASP A 263 -1.26 13.50 22.34
N ASP A 264 -1.65 12.37 22.96
CA ASP A 264 -1.65 12.17 24.40
C ASP A 264 -0.90 10.88 24.75
N GLU A 265 0.34 11.01 25.23
CA GLU A 265 1.17 9.86 25.61
C GLU A 265 0.55 9.01 26.73
N SER A 266 -0.31 9.58 27.59
CA SER A 266 -0.98 8.82 28.66
C SER A 266 -1.98 7.78 28.13
N GLN A 267 -2.46 7.97 26.91
CA GLN A 267 -3.34 7.03 26.21
C GLN A 267 -2.58 5.98 25.39
N CYS A 268 -1.25 6.07 25.34
CA CYS A 268 -0.41 5.18 24.55
C CYS A 268 0.43 4.24 25.41
N VAL A 269 0.44 2.97 25.02
CA VAL A 269 1.28 1.94 25.62
C VAL A 269 2.22 1.38 24.58
N GLY A 270 3.48 1.15 24.95
CA GLY A 270 4.52 0.66 24.04
C GLY A 270 5.50 1.74 23.54
N LEU A 271 5.38 2.98 24.02
CA LEU A 271 6.38 4.03 23.80
C LEU A 271 7.60 3.85 24.73
N PRO A 272 8.82 4.27 24.29
CA PRO A 272 9.14 4.74 22.95
C PRO A 272 9.11 3.60 21.93
N CYS A 273 8.84 3.94 20.66
CA CYS A 273 8.89 3.01 19.54
C CYS A 273 9.47 3.77 18.34
N SER A 274 10.76 3.53 18.05
CA SER A 274 11.52 4.31 17.06
C SER A 274 12.65 3.49 16.42
N ILE A 275 12.89 3.77 15.15
CA ILE A 275 14.02 3.29 14.35
C ILE A 275 14.85 4.52 13.95
N ASP A 276 16.00 4.70 14.59
CA ASP A 276 16.91 5.82 14.36
C ASP A 276 18.29 5.30 13.88
N PRO A 277 18.57 5.35 12.56
CA PRO A 277 19.86 4.95 12.01
C PRO A 277 21.10 5.69 12.55
N SER A 278 20.92 6.85 13.19
CA SER A 278 22.02 7.57 13.85
C SER A 278 22.43 6.92 15.18
N GLN A 279 21.51 6.19 15.82
CA GLN A 279 21.72 5.54 17.12
C GLN A 279 21.79 4.00 17.01
N GLN A 280 21.25 3.43 15.94
CA GLN A 280 20.97 2.00 15.82
C GLN A 280 21.60 1.41 14.56
N ASN A 281 21.87 0.11 14.57
CA ASN A 281 22.27 -0.62 13.37
C ASN A 281 21.06 -1.05 12.54
N VAL A 282 21.35 -1.62 11.37
CA VAL A 282 20.29 -2.25 10.57
C VAL A 282 19.65 -3.36 11.40
N ASN A 283 18.32 -3.46 11.29
CA ASN A 283 17.49 -4.40 12.03
C ASN A 283 17.50 -4.22 13.56
N GLU A 284 17.58 -2.98 14.04
CA GLU A 284 17.39 -2.63 15.45
C GLU A 284 16.24 -1.62 15.61
N VAL A 285 15.57 -1.66 16.77
CA VAL A 285 14.41 -0.82 17.13
C VAL A 285 14.53 -0.44 18.60
N SER A 286 14.19 0.80 18.95
CA SER A 286 14.24 1.27 20.34
C SER A 286 12.89 1.03 21.03
N GLY A 287 12.94 0.80 22.35
CA GLY A 287 11.78 0.43 23.15
C GLY A 287 11.55 -1.07 23.25
N GLN A 288 10.28 -1.46 23.41
CA GLN A 288 9.89 -2.88 23.50
C GLN A 288 9.77 -3.50 22.11
N GLY A 289 10.92 -3.75 21.48
CA GLY A 289 11.01 -4.42 20.18
C GLY A 289 10.73 -5.93 20.25
N SER A 290 10.31 -6.50 19.13
CA SER A 290 10.17 -7.95 18.92
C SER A 290 10.57 -8.32 17.50
N ALA A 291 10.86 -9.62 17.28
CA ALA A 291 11.19 -10.16 15.96
C ALA A 291 9.94 -10.66 15.23
N GLY A 292 9.77 -10.23 13.98
CA GLY A 292 8.68 -10.64 13.10
C GLY A 292 9.15 -11.60 11.99
N ALA A 293 8.43 -11.58 10.87
CA ALA A 293 8.81 -12.33 9.67
C ALA A 293 10.26 -12.03 9.26
N GLY A 294 11.00 -13.05 8.84
CA GLY A 294 12.40 -12.92 8.43
C GLY A 294 13.35 -12.44 9.55
N GLY A 295 12.93 -12.46 10.82
CA GLY A 295 13.71 -11.90 11.93
C GLY A 295 13.73 -10.36 11.98
N ALA A 296 12.88 -9.71 11.18
CA ALA A 296 12.78 -8.25 11.13
C ALA A 296 12.28 -7.69 12.46
N GLN A 297 13.04 -6.76 13.04
CA GLN A 297 12.68 -6.11 14.29
C GLN A 297 11.59 -5.08 14.06
N PHE A 298 10.62 -5.04 14.98
CA PHE A 298 9.53 -4.08 14.99
C PHE A 298 9.16 -3.71 16.42
N CYS A 299 8.44 -2.60 16.59
CA CYS A 299 7.77 -2.24 17.83
C CYS A 299 6.31 -1.88 17.56
N VAL A 300 5.48 -1.95 18.59
CA VAL A 300 4.04 -1.68 18.51
C VAL A 300 3.65 -0.70 19.60
N VAL A 301 2.83 0.28 19.23
CA VAL A 301 2.15 1.19 20.14
C VAL A 301 0.66 0.90 20.07
N THR A 302 0.02 0.76 21.23
CA THR A 302 -1.43 0.71 21.36
C THR A 302 -1.93 2.06 21.85
N ALA A 303 -2.68 2.77 21.00
CA ALA A 303 -3.41 3.97 21.38
C ALA A 303 -4.84 3.59 21.78
N ARG A 304 -5.20 3.91 23.02
CA ARG A 304 -6.47 3.51 23.62
C ARG A 304 -7.58 4.51 23.34
N ASN A 305 -8.82 4.04 23.35
CA ASN A 305 -10.02 4.87 23.33
C ASN A 305 -10.07 5.89 22.17
N GLY A 306 -9.58 5.51 20.99
CA GLY A 306 -9.57 6.39 19.81
C GLY A 306 -8.53 7.51 19.83
N ALA A 307 -7.56 7.46 20.75
CA ALA A 307 -6.43 8.37 20.78
C ALA A 307 -5.67 8.37 19.45
N LYS A 308 -5.11 9.54 19.09
CA LYS A 308 -4.44 9.77 17.82
C LYS A 308 -2.94 9.52 17.93
N VAL A 309 -2.40 8.91 16.90
CA VAL A 309 -1.00 8.49 16.78
C VAL A 309 -0.41 9.06 15.50
N ASN A 310 0.85 9.47 15.56
CA ASN A 310 1.60 9.89 14.39
C ASN A 310 2.77 8.94 14.16
N ILE A 311 2.97 8.55 12.90
CA ILE A 311 4.22 7.95 12.42
C ILE A 311 5.05 9.10 11.86
N GLU A 312 6.04 9.55 12.63
CA GLU A 312 6.92 10.65 12.24
C GLU A 312 8.13 10.14 11.48
N VAL A 313 8.39 10.70 10.30
CA VAL A 313 9.59 10.50 9.49
C VAL A 313 10.56 11.65 9.76
N PHE A 314 11.84 11.37 9.94
CA PHE A 314 12.87 12.39 10.20
C PHE A 314 14.20 12.06 9.50
N GLU A 315 14.97 13.07 9.11
CA GLU A 315 16.32 12.85 8.59
C GLU A 315 17.29 12.45 9.70
N THR A 316 18.28 11.61 9.36
CA THR A 316 19.45 11.40 10.22
C THR A 316 20.63 12.18 9.66
N SER A 317 21.35 12.90 10.52
CA SER A 317 22.43 13.83 10.15
C SER A 317 23.73 13.18 9.67
N SER A 318 23.67 11.93 9.18
CA SER A 318 24.81 11.18 8.66
C SER A 318 25.21 11.56 7.22
N GLY A 319 24.51 12.50 6.58
CA GLY A 319 24.79 12.95 5.21
C GLY A 319 25.05 14.45 5.10
N ASN A 320 26.19 14.93 5.59
CA ASN A 320 26.74 16.24 5.17
C ASN A 320 27.29 16.13 3.74
N ALA A 321 26.44 15.76 2.77
CA ALA A 321 26.68 16.07 1.38
C ALA A 321 26.28 17.55 1.22
N LYS A 322 27.27 18.41 1.02
CA LYS A 322 27.03 19.81 0.61
C LYS A 322 26.00 19.80 -0.52
N ARG A 323 24.82 20.35 -0.26
CA ARG A 323 23.89 20.71 -1.34
C ARG A 323 24.57 21.80 -2.13
N ASP A 324 25.23 21.42 -3.22
CA ASP A 324 25.42 22.36 -4.33
C ASP A 324 24.03 22.61 -4.91
N VAL A 325 23.34 23.59 -4.34
CA VAL A 325 22.14 24.16 -4.94
C VAL A 325 22.62 24.96 -6.14
N PRO A 326 22.33 24.56 -7.39
CA PRO A 326 22.50 25.47 -8.50
C PRO A 326 21.47 26.58 -8.30
N HIS A 327 21.93 27.78 -8.00
CA HIS A 327 21.11 28.97 -8.11
C HIS A 327 20.59 29.06 -9.54
N HIS A 328 19.35 28.61 -9.77
CA HIS A 328 18.62 28.97 -10.98
C HIS A 328 18.39 30.48 -10.93
N ALA A 329 19.28 31.21 -11.61
CA ALA A 329 19.08 32.61 -11.90
C ALA A 329 17.74 32.78 -12.63
N HIS A 330 16.84 33.54 -12.03
CA HIS A 330 15.61 33.99 -12.67
C HIS A 330 15.96 34.79 -13.92
N ASN A 331 15.85 34.14 -15.08
CA ASN A 331 15.85 34.85 -16.35
C ASN A 331 14.52 35.60 -16.47
N LYS A 332 14.57 36.92 -16.23
CA LYS A 332 13.45 37.84 -16.44
C LYS A 332 12.95 37.71 -17.88
N ARG A 333 11.77 37.10 -18.07
CA ARG A 333 11.01 37.20 -19.31
C ARG A 333 10.67 38.67 -19.54
N GLY A 334 11.08 39.20 -20.70
CA GLY A 334 10.79 40.56 -21.13
C GLY A 334 9.29 40.86 -21.13
N GLN A 335 8.94 42.01 -20.57
CA GLN A 335 7.62 42.63 -20.71
C GLN A 335 7.34 42.86 -22.20
N ARG A 336 6.30 42.20 -22.71
CA ARG A 336 5.69 42.56 -23.99
C ARG A 336 4.62 43.61 -23.70
N THR A 337 4.94 44.86 -23.96
CA THR A 337 4.00 45.98 -23.95
C THR A 337 2.95 45.76 -25.04
N VAL A 338 1.69 45.58 -24.66
CA VAL A 338 0.55 45.61 -25.60
C VAL A 338 0.12 47.06 -25.71
N ILE A 339 0.42 47.69 -26.84
CA ILE A 339 -0.11 49.02 -27.21
C ILE A 339 -1.49 48.78 -27.82
N SER A 340 -2.54 49.24 -27.13
CA SER A 340 -3.91 49.25 -27.63
C SER A 340 -4.18 50.60 -28.30
N THR A 341 -4.34 50.63 -29.62
CA THR A 341 -4.70 51.83 -30.37
C THR A 341 -6.23 51.91 -30.45
N MET A 342 -6.82 52.86 -29.72
CA MET A 342 -8.20 53.30 -29.96
C MET A 342 -8.20 54.22 -31.19
N THR A 343 -9.07 53.92 -32.16
CA THR A 343 -9.40 54.86 -33.24
C THR A 343 -10.82 55.37 -32.98
N VAL A 344 -10.98 56.69 -33.08
CA VAL A 344 -12.23 57.45 -32.95
C VAL A 344 -13.15 57.18 -34.13
#